data_AF-A0A352VM72-F1
#
_entry.id   AF-A0A352VM72-F1
#
_cell.length_a   1.000
_cell.length_b   1.000
_cell.length_c   1.000
_cell.angle_alpha   90.00
_cell.angle_beta   90.00
_cell.angle_gamma   90.00
#
_symmetry.space_group_name_H-M   'P 1'
#
loop_
_entity.id
_entity.type
_entity.pdbx_description
1 polymer ?
#
loop_
_entity_poly.entity_id
_entity_poly.type
_entity_poly.pdbx_seq_one_letter_code
_entity_poly.pdbx_strand_id
1 'polypeptide(L)'
;FRDAPPRRITIFLSIFDVHVQRAPVSGLVEHRSYKPGKYLAAWNEKASADNEQSSIGISTPQGKVLVRQIAGLIARRIVSDPSEGDEVARGARIGLIRFGSRVDLFMPLDWQLVSSVGDRV
;
A
#
# COMPACT_ATOMS: atom_id res chain seq x y z
N PHE A 1 -11.18 -2.25 9.38
CA PHE A 1 -9.88 -1.56 9.13
C PHE A 1 -9.84 -0.14 9.70
N ARG A 2 -10.88 0.36 10.38
CA ARG A 2 -10.98 1.74 10.85
C ARG A 2 -11.46 1.76 12.30
N ASP A 3 -10.71 1.10 13.19
CA ASP A 3 -11.16 0.88 14.57
C ASP A 3 -10.16 1.41 15.63
N ALA A 4 -8.90 1.67 15.25
CA ALA A 4 -7.87 2.38 16.04
C ALA A 4 -6.86 3.03 15.07
N PRO A 5 -6.12 4.11 15.43
CA PRO A 5 -5.10 4.66 14.55
C PRO A 5 -4.00 3.60 14.36
N PRO A 6 -3.93 2.95 13.19
CA PRO A 6 -2.97 1.87 12.99
C PRO A 6 -1.57 2.46 12.90
N ARG A 7 -0.55 1.67 13.22
CA ARG A 7 0.84 2.05 12.89
C ARG A 7 0.92 2.21 11.39
N ARG A 8 1.50 3.32 10.91
CA ARG A 8 1.69 3.60 9.49
C ARG A 8 3.16 3.62 9.12
N ILE A 9 3.53 2.84 8.09
CA ILE A 9 4.79 2.97 7.37
C ILE A 9 4.49 3.57 6.00
N THR A 10 5.22 4.62 5.64
CA THR A 10 5.13 5.24 4.31
C THR A 10 6.41 4.96 3.54
N ILE A 11 6.26 4.34 2.37
CA ILE A 11 7.36 3.99 1.47
C ILE A 11 7.20 4.83 0.21
N PHE A 12 8.23 5.61 -0.12
CA PHE A 12 8.29 6.36 -1.36
C PHE A 12 9.12 5.59 -2.39
N LEU A 13 8.61 5.52 -3.61
CA LEU A 13 9.26 4.88 -4.75
C LEU A 13 9.53 5.97 -5.80
N SER A 14 10.81 6.35 -5.93
CA SER A 14 11.28 7.21 -7.00
C SER A 14 11.10 6.52 -8.35
N ILE A 15 11.22 7.27 -9.46
CA ILE A 15 11.10 6.70 -10.82
C ILE A 15 12.13 5.58 -11.13
N PHE A 16 13.20 5.48 -10.35
CA PHE A 16 14.26 4.48 -10.55
C PHE A 16 14.06 3.22 -9.69
N ASP A 17 13.14 3.23 -8.74
CA ASP A 17 12.90 2.10 -7.84
C ASP A 17 12.03 1.01 -8.51
N VAL A 18 11.95 -0.18 -7.93
CA VAL A 18 11.03 -1.23 -8.38
C VAL A 18 9.62 -0.89 -7.90
N HIS A 19 8.67 -0.79 -8.82
CA HIS A 19 7.30 -0.42 -8.47
C HIS A 19 6.30 -1.58 -8.44
N VAL A 20 6.80 -2.82 -8.39
CA VAL A 20 5.94 -3.97 -8.08
C VAL A 20 5.68 -3.99 -6.59
N GLN A 21 4.42 -4.01 -6.19
CA GLN A 21 4.04 -4.20 -4.78
C GLN A 21 3.81 -5.68 -4.50
N ARG A 22 4.36 -6.15 -3.39
CA ARG A 22 4.20 -7.52 -2.90
C ARG A 22 3.41 -7.55 -1.60
N ALA A 23 2.69 -8.65 -1.36
CA ALA A 23 1.95 -8.86 -0.13
C ALA A 23 2.91 -8.86 1.06
N PRO A 24 2.72 -7.98 2.06
CA PRO A 24 3.58 -7.94 3.24
C PRO A 24 3.35 -9.16 4.16
N VAL A 25 2.19 -9.79 4.05
CA VAL A 25 1.74 -10.92 4.86
C VAL A 25 0.96 -11.92 4.01
N SER A 26 0.86 -13.17 4.48
CA SER A 26 -0.11 -14.13 3.94
C SER A 26 -1.47 -13.92 4.61
N GLY A 27 -2.57 -14.06 3.88
CA GLY A 27 -3.91 -13.97 4.45
C GLY A 27 -5.03 -13.81 3.42
N LEU A 28 -6.24 -13.59 3.93
CA LEU A 28 -7.46 -13.39 3.15
C LEU A 28 -7.62 -11.92 2.81
N VAL A 29 -7.89 -11.60 1.54
CA VAL A 29 -8.26 -10.24 1.13
C VAL A 29 -9.71 -9.98 1.52
N GLU A 30 -9.92 -9.26 2.61
CA GLU A 30 -11.25 -8.91 3.14
C GLU A 30 -11.77 -7.54 2.67
N HIS A 31 -10.90 -6.73 2.05
CA HIS A 31 -11.28 -5.38 1.62
C HIS A 31 -10.51 -4.98 0.37
N ARG A 32 -11.22 -4.43 -0.60
CA ARG A 32 -10.65 -3.78 -1.77
C ARG A 32 -11.41 -2.49 -2.06
N SER A 33 -10.68 -1.40 -2.20
CA SER A 33 -11.28 -0.12 -2.60
C SER A 33 -10.40 0.62 -3.57
N TYR A 34 -11.02 1.25 -4.57
CA TYR A 34 -10.37 2.13 -5.51
C TYR A 34 -10.98 3.52 -5.42
N LYS A 35 -10.15 4.55 -5.41
CA LYS A 35 -10.57 5.95 -5.44
C LYS A 35 -9.86 6.64 -6.61
N PRO A 36 -10.60 7.13 -7.62
CA PRO A 36 -10.01 7.99 -8.64
C PRO A 36 -9.58 9.32 -8.02
N GLY A 37 -8.57 9.97 -8.59
CA GLY A 37 -8.06 11.22 -8.04
C GLY A 37 -7.14 11.98 -8.99
N LYS A 38 -6.48 12.98 -8.42
CA LYS A 38 -5.49 13.84 -9.06
C LYS A 38 -4.12 13.15 -9.13
N TYR A 39 -3.14 13.88 -9.65
CA TYR A 39 -1.76 13.42 -9.77
C TYR A 39 -0.81 14.45 -9.15
N LEU A 40 -0.94 14.70 -7.86
CA LEU A 40 0.03 15.49 -7.11
C LEU A 40 1.33 14.69 -6.94
N ALA A 41 2.45 15.37 -6.67
CA ALA A 41 3.69 14.68 -6.34
C ALA A 41 3.50 13.76 -5.11
N ALA A 42 3.95 12.51 -5.19
CA ALA A 42 3.62 11.48 -4.19
C ALA A 42 4.21 11.73 -2.78
N TRP A 43 5.21 12.62 -2.66
CA TRP A 43 5.73 13.08 -1.37
C TRP A 43 4.88 14.18 -0.71
N ASN A 44 3.91 14.78 -1.42
CA ASN A 44 3.02 15.78 -0.86
C ASN A 44 2.00 15.12 0.09
N GLU A 45 1.80 15.67 1.28
CA GLU A 45 0.84 15.12 2.25
C GLU A 45 -0.59 15.02 1.71
N LYS A 46 -0.99 15.95 0.83
CA LYS A 46 -2.31 15.95 0.18
C LYS A 46 -2.47 14.81 -0.82
N ALA A 47 -1.39 14.19 -1.29
CA ALA A 47 -1.45 13.08 -2.24
C ALA A 47 -2.28 11.91 -1.70
N SER A 48 -2.21 11.61 -0.39
CA SER A 48 -3.01 10.54 0.22
C SER A 48 -4.53 10.81 0.23
N ALA A 49 -4.94 12.07 0.15
CA ALA A 49 -6.36 12.44 0.10
C ALA A 49 -6.84 12.60 -1.34
N ASP A 50 -6.04 13.24 -2.17
CA ASP A 50 -6.49 13.76 -3.46
C ASP A 50 -6.06 12.90 -4.65
N ASN A 51 -5.00 12.10 -4.54
CA ASN A 51 -4.52 11.32 -5.69
C ASN A 51 -5.32 10.05 -5.92
N GLU A 52 -5.20 9.52 -7.14
CA GLU A 52 -5.64 8.16 -7.45
C GLU A 52 -4.98 7.17 -6.47
N GLN A 53 -5.80 6.31 -5.88
CA GLN A 53 -5.34 5.32 -4.92
C GLN A 53 -6.15 4.03 -4.97
N SER A 54 -5.47 2.92 -4.65
CA SER A 54 -6.08 1.62 -4.41
C SER A 54 -5.69 1.12 -3.03
N SER A 55 -6.61 0.47 -2.32
CA SER A 55 -6.34 -0.16 -1.03
C SER A 55 -6.74 -1.63 -1.05
N ILE A 56 -5.88 -2.47 -0.49
CA ILE A 56 -6.07 -3.91 -0.30
C ILE A 56 -5.92 -4.17 1.19
N GLY A 57 -6.97 -4.72 1.81
CA GLY A 57 -6.98 -5.12 3.21
C GLY A 57 -6.84 -6.62 3.33
N ILE A 58 -5.78 -7.06 4.00
CA ILE A 58 -5.43 -8.46 4.21
C ILE A 58 -5.67 -8.79 5.68
N SER A 59 -6.46 -9.82 5.93
CA SER A 59 -6.77 -10.35 7.24
C SER A 59 -5.90 -11.58 7.51
N THR A 60 -5.26 -11.59 8.67
CA THR A 60 -4.39 -12.68 9.10
C THR A 60 -4.79 -13.09 10.53
N PRO A 61 -4.41 -14.30 10.98
CA PRO A 61 -4.62 -14.68 12.37
C PRO A 61 -3.92 -13.76 13.39
N GLN A 62 -2.87 -13.05 12.98
CA GLN A 62 -2.08 -12.13 13.82
C GLN A 62 -2.55 -10.67 13.74
N GLY A 63 -3.59 -10.39 12.95
CA GLY A 63 -4.13 -9.04 12.78
C GLY A 63 -4.32 -8.64 11.32
N LYS A 64 -4.87 -7.44 11.13
CA LYS A 64 -5.24 -6.93 9.81
C LYS A 64 -4.20 -5.92 9.30
N VAL A 65 -3.82 -6.05 8.03
CA VAL A 65 -2.90 -5.15 7.35
C VAL A 65 -3.61 -4.50 6.18
N LEU A 66 -3.46 -3.19 6.02
CA LEU A 66 -3.96 -2.46 4.86
C LEU A 66 -2.79 -1.95 4.04
N VAL A 67 -2.73 -2.34 2.77
CA VAL A 67 -1.80 -1.80 1.79
C VAL A 67 -2.53 -0.76 0.96
N ARG A 68 -2.02 0.48 0.94
CA ARG A 68 -2.56 1.54 0.09
C ARG A 68 -1.53 2.00 -0.91
N GLN A 69 -1.85 1.81 -2.17
CA GLN A 69 -1.10 2.26 -3.33
C GLN A 69 -1.60 3.65 -3.72
N ILE A 70 -0.68 4.61 -3.85
CA ILE A 70 -1.00 6.00 -4.18
C ILE A 70 -0.16 6.38 -5.41
N ALA A 71 -0.84 6.69 -6.50
CA ALA A 71 -0.21 7.20 -7.71
C ALA A 71 0.32 8.62 -7.46
N GLY A 72 1.51 8.94 -7.96
CA GLY A 72 2.04 10.30 -7.97
C GLY A 72 1.88 11.01 -9.30
N LEU A 73 2.57 12.15 -9.45
CA LEU A 73 2.46 13.07 -10.59
C LEU A 73 2.65 12.42 -11.97
N ILE A 74 3.58 11.46 -12.06
CA ILE A 74 3.92 10.80 -13.33
C ILE A 74 3.15 9.48 -13.49
N ALA A 75 2.61 8.93 -12.40
CA ALA A 75 1.90 7.68 -12.38
C ALA A 75 0.52 7.83 -13.01
N ARG A 76 0.23 7.02 -14.04
CA ARG A 76 -1.04 7.06 -14.78
C ARG A 76 -1.95 5.87 -14.55
N ARG A 77 -1.51 4.88 -13.76
CA ARG A 77 -2.29 3.66 -13.53
C ARG A 77 -1.80 2.94 -12.29
N ILE A 78 -2.74 2.62 -11.41
CA ILE A 78 -2.57 1.59 -10.38
C ILE A 78 -3.16 0.28 -10.89
N VAL A 79 -2.40 -0.80 -10.75
CA VAL A 79 -2.88 -2.17 -10.94
C VAL A 79 -2.90 -2.84 -9.58
N SER A 80 -4.06 -3.37 -9.20
CA SER A 80 -4.28 -4.13 -7.97
C SER A 80 -4.86 -5.48 -8.36
N ASP A 81 -4.03 -6.51 -8.25
CA ASP A 81 -4.27 -7.84 -8.81
C ASP A 81 -5.32 -8.64 -7.99
N PRO A 82 -5.26 -8.68 -6.63
CA PRO A 82 -6.22 -9.45 -5.83
C PRO A 82 -7.62 -8.83 -5.78
N SER A 83 -8.62 -9.71 -5.66
CA SER A 83 -10.04 -9.41 -5.38
C SER A 83 -10.41 -9.74 -3.94
N GLU A 84 -11.53 -9.21 -3.46
CA GLU A 84 -12.08 -9.63 -2.17
C GLU A 84 -12.45 -11.12 -2.21
N GLY A 85 -12.07 -11.85 -1.16
CA GLY A 85 -12.21 -13.31 -1.08
C GLY A 85 -10.97 -14.10 -1.50
N ASP A 86 -9.99 -13.47 -2.17
CA ASP A 86 -8.75 -14.15 -2.57
C ASP A 86 -7.82 -14.39 -1.38
N GLU A 87 -7.12 -15.52 -1.38
CA GLU A 87 -5.96 -15.75 -0.52
C GLU A 87 -4.67 -15.27 -1.19
N VAL A 88 -3.84 -14.55 -0.46
CA VAL A 88 -2.51 -14.13 -0.92
C VAL A 88 -1.44 -14.72 -0.02
N ALA A 89 -0.34 -15.17 -0.64
CA ALA A 89 0.86 -15.58 0.09
C ALA A 89 1.79 -14.38 0.31
N ARG A 90 2.49 -14.33 1.44
CA ARG A 90 3.54 -13.33 1.69
C ARG A 90 4.54 -13.33 0.54
N GLY A 91 4.86 -12.14 0.02
CA GLY A 91 5.75 -11.95 -1.11
C GLY A 91 5.11 -12.15 -2.48
N ALA A 92 3.88 -12.65 -2.56
CA ALA A 92 3.13 -12.70 -3.82
C ALA A 92 2.94 -11.28 -4.37
N ARG A 93 2.93 -11.14 -5.69
CA ARG A 93 2.65 -9.85 -6.31
C ARG A 93 1.18 -9.49 -6.08
N ILE A 94 0.94 -8.28 -5.61
CA ILE A 94 -0.41 -7.74 -5.36
C ILE A 94 -0.73 -6.52 -6.23
N GLY A 95 0.26 -5.96 -6.90
CA GLY A 95 0.02 -4.86 -7.80
C GLY A 95 1.27 -4.20 -8.38
N LEU A 96 1.01 -3.12 -9.11
CA LEU A 96 2.00 -2.28 -9.77
C LEU A 96 1.49 -0.84 -9.78
N ILE A 97 2.35 0.12 -9.45
CA ILE A 97 2.11 1.55 -9.68
C ILE A 97 3.19 2.04 -10.64
N ARG A 98 2.87 2.69 -11.75
CA ARG A 98 3.95 3.13 -12.67
C ARG A 98 4.54 4.46 -12.21
N PHE A 99 5.85 4.56 -12.03
CA PHE A 99 6.65 5.80 -11.85
C PHE A 99 6.24 6.79 -10.74
N GLY A 100 7.13 7.03 -9.76
CA GLY A 100 7.01 8.12 -8.79
C GLY A 100 5.79 7.95 -7.90
N SER A 101 5.80 6.90 -7.08
CA SER A 101 4.64 6.42 -6.34
C SER A 101 4.89 6.34 -4.83
N ARG A 102 3.82 6.13 -4.07
CA ARG A 102 3.86 5.95 -2.63
C ARG A 102 3.04 4.73 -2.23
N VAL A 103 3.53 3.99 -1.25
CA VAL A 103 2.79 2.91 -0.59
C VAL A 103 2.69 3.22 0.89
N ASP A 104 1.47 3.24 1.42
CA ASP A 104 1.21 3.29 2.85
C ASP A 104 0.81 1.89 3.34
N LEU A 105 1.51 1.40 4.37
CA LEU A 105 1.15 0.20 5.11
C LEU A 105 0.55 0.59 6.45
N PHE A 106 -0.62 0.06 6.76
CA PHE A 106 -1.27 0.22 8.06
C PHE A 106 -1.35 -1.13 8.76
N MET A 107 -0.89 -1.21 10.00
CA MET A 107 -0.76 -2.48 10.74
C MET A 107 -1.04 -2.32 12.24
N PRO A 108 -1.21 -3.43 12.98
CA PRO A 108 -1.41 -3.41 14.42
C PRO A 108 -0.26 -2.73 15.20
N LEU A 109 -0.57 -2.14 16.35
CA LEU A 109 0.38 -1.38 17.18
C LEU A 109 1.33 -2.27 18.00
N ASP A 110 0.92 -3.50 18.27
CA ASP A 110 1.64 -4.53 19.02
C ASP A 110 2.72 -5.24 18.18
N TRP A 111 2.71 -5.05 16.86
CA TRP A 111 3.76 -5.58 15.99
C TRP A 111 5.08 -4.83 16.21
N GLN A 112 6.18 -5.55 16.31
CA GLN A 112 7.51 -4.95 16.43
C GLN A 112 7.99 -4.43 15.08
N LEU A 113 8.42 -3.16 15.03
CA LEU A 113 9.04 -2.59 13.84
C LEU A 113 10.55 -2.86 13.87
N VAL A 114 11.07 -3.44 12.79
CA VAL A 114 12.51 -3.70 12.62
C VAL A 114 13.16 -2.85 11.54
N SER A 115 12.38 -2.00 10.87
CA SER A 115 12.85 -1.03 9.87
C SER A 115 12.96 0.37 10.46
N SER A 116 13.87 1.19 9.92
CA SER A 116 14.09 2.58 10.28
C SER A 116 13.77 3.54 9.13
N VAL A 117 13.55 4.82 9.46
CA VAL A 117 13.40 5.86 8.44
C VAL A 117 14.70 5.95 7.64
N GLY A 118 14.57 5.90 6.31
CA GLY A 118 15.70 5.95 5.37
C GLY A 118 16.17 4.59 4.88
N ASP A 119 15.67 3.49 5.44
CA ASP A 119 15.96 2.14 4.93
C ASP A 119 15.58 2.01 3.45
N ARG A 120 16.41 1.29 2.70
CA ARG A 120 16.22 0.99 1.27
C ARG A 120 16.38 -0.51 1.05
N VAL A 121 15.75 -1.02 -0.01
CA VAL A 121 15.81 -2.42 -0.45
C VAL A 121 16.47 -2.48 -1.81
#